data_AF-A0A133Z9P8-F1
#
_entry.id   AF-A0A133Z9P8-F1
#
_cell.length_a   1.000
_cell.length_b   1.000
_cell.length_c   1.000
_cell.angle_alpha   90.00
_cell.angle_beta   90.00
_cell.angle_gamma   90.00
#
_symmetry.space_group_name_H-M   'P 1'
#
loop_
_entity.id
_entity.type
_entity.pdbx_description
1 polymer ?
#
loop_
_entity_poly.entity_id
_entity_poly.type
_entity_poly.pdbx_seq_one_letter_code
_entity_poly.pdbx_strand_id
1 'polypeptide(L)'
;MTGGFRSRSKSGDKPKPERDNRERREERRDRGQRRDDHRGSRNRDRGKGQGQQRRGTSREQAAKDFLRSARQVGVDAPRAVAFDTLLRVETDDAFANLVLPKALRKAKLEGRDAAFATELTYGTLRALGVLDAVIARCATRGLEAMAREVHTALRLGTYQVLYTRVEPHAAVDTTVRLVEAAGHEQAKGFANGIMRTITRTTPEAWLNRLAPAGEIPALAFKHAHPAWIAESFSRVLGLGELEEALDADSQRPLVHLVARPGEISAEELALMTGFEEGKYSPYAVYMEHGDPGDLEPVKQGLAAVQDEGSQLIARAVAEAPIEGTDGGRWLDLCAGPGGKAALMGALARIEGARVDAVEVSPHRAELVRKTTDGLPVDVHVADGRTPDLEPGFDRVLVDAPCSGLGALRRRPEARWRKEEEDIGKLAPLQFELLSSALNLVRPGGIVVYSTCSPDLRETRAIVDRAKQELGAVELDAHELIPDMGDTGRELSVQMWPHRHGTDAMFFAALCRGA
;
A
#
# COMPACT_ATOMS: atom_id res chain seq x y z
N MET A 1 -39.20 -41.97 -71.39
CA MET A 1 -38.83 -41.41 -72.70
C MET A 1 -39.94 -40.47 -73.14
N THR A 2 -39.77 -39.17 -72.91
CA THR A 2 -40.58 -38.01 -73.37
C THR A 2 -39.91 -36.83 -72.64
N GLY A 3 -39.05 -36.06 -73.30
CA GLY A 3 -39.42 -34.86 -74.05
C GLY A 3 -38.82 -33.67 -73.27
N GLY A 4 -37.74 -33.04 -73.76
CA GLY A 4 -37.83 -31.78 -74.50
C GLY A 4 -37.55 -30.60 -73.54
N PHE A 5 -37.02 -29.44 -73.91
CA PHE A 5 -36.65 -28.88 -75.20
C PHE A 5 -36.02 -27.48 -74.95
N ARG A 6 -35.08 -27.05 -75.81
CA ARG A 6 -34.76 -25.64 -76.24
C ARG A 6 -34.32 -24.63 -75.15
N SER A 7 -33.17 -23.96 -75.23
CA SER A 7 -32.56 -23.15 -76.30
C SER A 7 -33.43 -21.98 -76.80
N ARG A 8 -33.04 -20.75 -76.43
CA ARG A 8 -32.68 -19.66 -77.33
C ARG A 8 -32.36 -18.37 -76.54
N SER A 9 -31.30 -17.72 -77.00
CA SER A 9 -30.82 -16.40 -76.63
C SER A 9 -31.44 -15.30 -77.51
N LYS A 10 -31.41 -14.06 -77.00
CA LYS A 10 -31.24 -12.73 -77.65
C LYS A 10 -31.70 -11.71 -76.60
N SER A 11 -31.13 -10.54 -76.40
CA SER A 11 -30.17 -9.66 -77.11
C SER A 11 -29.88 -8.58 -76.06
N GLY A 12 -28.64 -8.23 -75.75
CA GLY A 12 -27.74 -7.45 -76.60
C GLY A 12 -27.69 -6.03 -76.04
N ASP A 13 -26.56 -5.63 -75.46
CA ASP A 13 -25.76 -4.56 -76.06
C ASP A 13 -24.36 -4.48 -75.40
N LYS A 14 -23.37 -4.11 -76.21
CA LYS A 14 -21.94 -3.91 -75.86
C LYS A 14 -21.74 -2.47 -75.31
N PRO A 15 -20.60 -2.06 -74.69
CA PRO A 15 -19.25 -2.62 -74.79
C PRO A 15 -18.39 -2.70 -73.48
N LYS A 16 -17.27 -3.43 -73.63
CA LYS A 16 -16.05 -3.52 -72.79
C LYS A 16 -15.33 -2.14 -72.61
N PRO A 17 -14.22 -1.99 -71.83
CA PRO A 17 -13.48 -2.98 -71.02
C PRO A 17 -13.21 -2.54 -69.56
N GLU A 18 -12.93 -3.55 -68.73
CA GLU A 18 -12.27 -3.42 -67.42
C GLU A 18 -10.86 -2.83 -67.56
N ARG A 19 -10.52 -1.90 -66.67
CA ARG A 19 -9.19 -1.77 -66.05
C ARG A 19 -9.32 -1.01 -64.72
N ASP A 20 -8.78 -1.65 -63.69
CA ASP A 20 -8.47 -1.19 -62.32
C ASP A 20 -9.45 -0.28 -61.58
N ASN A 21 -10.13 -0.86 -60.59
CA ASN A 21 -10.97 -0.17 -59.62
C ASN A 21 -10.38 -0.31 -58.20
N ARG A 22 -9.14 0.17 -58.04
CA ARG A 22 -8.53 0.56 -56.77
C ARG A 22 -8.21 2.05 -56.92
N GLU A 23 -8.45 2.84 -55.88
CA GLU A 23 -8.36 4.32 -55.89
C GLU A 23 -9.59 5.06 -56.48
N ARG A 24 -10.76 4.93 -55.84
CA ARG A 24 -11.81 5.98 -55.76
C ARG A 24 -12.96 5.60 -54.81
N ARG A 25 -12.61 5.08 -53.62
CA ARG A 25 -13.58 4.81 -52.55
C ARG A 25 -13.24 5.48 -51.21
N GLU A 26 -12.30 6.41 -51.20
CA GLU A 26 -11.84 7.08 -49.97
C GLU A 26 -12.26 8.55 -49.80
N GLU A 27 -12.83 9.23 -50.80
CA GLU A 27 -13.12 10.69 -50.68
C GLU A 27 -14.60 11.08 -50.56
N ARG A 28 -15.50 10.15 -50.20
CA ARG A 28 -16.94 10.48 -50.00
C ARG A 28 -17.56 9.97 -48.70
N ARG A 29 -16.76 9.68 -47.68
CA ARG A 29 -17.23 9.34 -46.32
C ARG A 29 -16.89 10.38 -45.26
N ASP A 30 -16.36 11.54 -45.64
CA ASP A 30 -15.78 12.49 -44.67
C ASP A 30 -16.56 13.81 -44.47
N ARG A 31 -17.88 13.84 -44.75
CA ARG A 31 -18.70 15.06 -44.51
C ARG A 31 -20.09 14.81 -43.90
N GLY A 32 -20.29 13.70 -43.19
CA GLY A 32 -21.60 13.34 -42.62
C GLY A 32 -21.62 12.91 -41.15
N GLN A 33 -20.50 12.96 -40.42
CA GLN A 33 -20.41 12.52 -39.02
C GLN A 33 -19.61 13.54 -38.18
N ARG A 34 -20.11 14.78 -38.10
CA ARG A 34 -19.66 15.77 -37.12
C ARG A 34 -20.85 16.59 -36.68
N ARG A 35 -21.73 15.96 -35.89
CA ARG A 35 -22.81 16.53 -35.06
C ARG A 35 -23.65 15.34 -34.59
N ASP A 36 -23.24 14.72 -33.47
CA ASP A 36 -24.15 14.02 -32.52
C ASP A 36 -23.46 13.29 -31.35
N ASP A 37 -22.13 13.33 -31.20
CA ASP A 37 -21.44 12.67 -30.07
C ASP A 37 -21.19 13.55 -28.82
N HIS A 38 -22.04 14.55 -28.57
CA HIS A 38 -21.92 15.43 -27.38
C HIS A 38 -23.11 15.40 -26.40
N ARG A 39 -23.93 14.35 -26.43
CA ARG A 39 -25.00 14.14 -25.43
C ARG A 39 -24.96 12.82 -24.66
N GLY A 40 -24.00 11.93 -24.92
CA GLY A 40 -23.92 10.61 -24.27
C GLY A 40 -23.04 10.50 -23.02
N SER A 41 -22.15 11.46 -22.75
CA SER A 41 -21.12 11.30 -21.71
C SER A 41 -21.55 11.72 -20.29
N ARG A 42 -22.55 12.62 -20.15
CA ARG A 42 -22.96 13.14 -18.82
C ARG A 42 -23.84 12.19 -17.98
N ASN A 43 -24.29 11.06 -18.53
CA ASN A 43 -25.21 10.14 -17.83
C ASN A 43 -24.54 8.85 -17.31
N ARG A 44 -23.30 8.54 -17.71
CA ARG A 44 -22.56 7.36 -17.23
C ARG A 44 -21.87 7.58 -15.89
N ASP A 45 -21.50 8.83 -15.55
CA ASP A 45 -20.87 9.14 -14.26
C ASP A 45 -21.86 9.22 -13.09
N ARG A 46 -23.11 9.63 -13.34
CA ARG A 46 -24.16 9.65 -12.31
C ARG A 46 -24.58 8.24 -11.86
N GLY A 47 -24.41 7.23 -12.70
CA GLY A 47 -24.74 5.83 -12.39
C GLY A 47 -23.70 5.12 -11.50
N LYS A 48 -22.41 5.45 -11.62
CA LYS A 48 -21.34 4.86 -10.79
C LYS A 48 -21.39 5.36 -9.34
N GLY A 49 -21.67 6.65 -9.14
CA GLY A 49 -21.82 7.25 -7.81
C GLY A 49 -23.01 6.68 -7.02
N GLN A 50 -24.16 6.48 -7.68
CA GLN A 50 -25.33 5.86 -7.05
C GLN A 50 -25.12 4.37 -6.74
N GLY A 51 -24.36 3.64 -7.56
CA GLY A 51 -24.00 2.23 -7.31
C GLY A 51 -23.06 2.04 -6.13
N GLN A 52 -22.06 2.91 -5.97
CA GLN A 52 -21.15 2.91 -4.81
C GLN A 52 -21.87 3.34 -3.53
N GLN A 53 -22.75 4.35 -3.57
CA GLN A 53 -23.57 4.75 -2.41
C GLN A 53 -24.56 3.66 -1.98
N ARG A 54 -25.20 2.97 -2.92
CA ARG A 54 -26.10 1.83 -2.62
C ARG A 54 -25.36 0.62 -2.05
N ARG A 55 -24.15 0.32 -2.54
CA ARG A 55 -23.30 -0.72 -1.95
C ARG A 55 -22.81 -0.35 -0.55
N GLY A 56 -22.41 0.91 -0.33
CA GLY A 56 -21.99 1.41 0.99
C GLY A 56 -23.09 1.30 2.03
N THR A 57 -24.30 1.73 1.70
CA THR A 57 -25.48 1.67 2.60
C THR A 57 -25.91 0.23 2.91
N SER A 58 -25.92 -0.67 1.92
CA SER A 58 -26.20 -2.09 2.15
C SER A 58 -25.17 -2.78 3.06
N ARG A 59 -23.88 -2.44 2.91
CA ARG A 59 -22.80 -3.00 3.74
C ARG A 59 -22.86 -2.49 5.17
N GLU A 60 -23.15 -1.20 5.35
CA GLU A 60 -23.29 -0.63 6.68
C GLU A 60 -24.45 -1.23 7.47
N GLN A 61 -25.52 -1.63 6.77
CA GLN A 61 -26.65 -2.32 7.36
C GLN A 61 -26.26 -3.74 7.77
N ALA A 62 -25.60 -4.50 6.88
CA ALA A 62 -25.11 -5.85 7.20
C ALA A 62 -24.19 -5.88 8.42
N ALA A 63 -23.24 -4.94 8.53
CA ALA A 63 -22.37 -4.84 9.70
C ALA A 63 -23.15 -4.54 11.00
N LYS A 64 -24.18 -3.67 10.94
CA LYS A 64 -25.05 -3.39 12.10
C LYS A 64 -25.85 -4.62 12.51
N ASP A 65 -26.39 -5.35 11.54
CA ASP A 65 -27.18 -6.55 11.78
C ASP A 65 -26.32 -7.65 12.39
N PHE A 66 -25.09 -7.84 11.89
CA PHE A 66 -24.12 -8.76 12.48
C PHE A 66 -23.77 -8.38 13.92
N LEU A 67 -23.39 -7.13 14.20
CA LEU A 67 -23.04 -6.69 15.56
C LEU A 67 -24.21 -6.88 16.55
N ARG A 68 -25.45 -6.69 16.08
CA ARG A 68 -26.66 -6.98 16.87
C ARG A 68 -26.80 -8.48 17.15
N SER A 69 -26.63 -9.31 16.13
CA SER A 69 -26.66 -10.78 16.25
C SER A 69 -25.60 -11.27 17.25
N ALA A 70 -24.36 -10.81 17.10
CA ALA A 70 -23.23 -11.14 17.98
C ALA A 70 -23.53 -10.81 19.44
N ARG A 71 -24.13 -9.64 19.71
CA ARG A 71 -24.57 -9.27 21.06
C ARG A 71 -25.68 -10.17 21.60
N GLN A 72 -26.62 -10.61 20.76
CA GLN A 72 -27.73 -11.48 21.19
C GLN A 72 -27.24 -12.87 21.63
N VAL A 73 -26.20 -13.39 20.98
CA VAL A 73 -25.58 -14.68 21.34
C VAL A 73 -24.46 -14.52 22.38
N GLY A 74 -24.27 -13.31 22.93
CA GLY A 74 -23.36 -13.06 24.05
C GLY A 74 -21.88 -12.92 23.67
N VAL A 75 -21.56 -12.45 22.46
CA VAL A 75 -20.20 -12.03 22.08
C VAL A 75 -19.97 -10.59 22.56
N ASP A 76 -18.80 -10.32 23.15
CA ASP A 76 -18.41 -8.95 23.53
C ASP A 76 -18.14 -8.07 22.30
N ALA A 77 -18.30 -6.75 22.49
CA ALA A 77 -18.17 -5.79 21.40
C ALA A 77 -16.76 -5.78 20.76
N PRO A 78 -15.64 -5.83 21.51
CA PRO A 78 -14.31 -5.93 20.91
C PRO A 78 -14.14 -7.08 19.93
N ARG A 79 -14.52 -8.30 20.31
CA ARG A 79 -14.42 -9.48 19.44
C ARG A 79 -15.35 -9.41 18.24
N ALA A 80 -16.56 -8.89 18.42
CA ALA A 80 -17.50 -8.71 17.32
C ALA A 80 -16.97 -7.68 16.29
N VAL A 81 -16.40 -6.57 16.74
CA VAL A 81 -15.77 -5.56 15.87
C VAL A 81 -14.53 -6.11 15.16
N ALA A 82 -13.69 -6.86 15.87
CA ALA A 82 -12.53 -7.50 15.26
C ALA A 82 -12.94 -8.49 14.16
N PHE A 83 -13.94 -9.36 14.44
CA PHE A 83 -14.47 -10.29 13.45
C PHE A 83 -15.05 -9.59 12.21
N ASP A 84 -15.91 -8.59 12.39
CA ASP A 84 -16.48 -7.83 11.26
C ASP A 84 -15.38 -7.18 10.42
N THR A 85 -14.37 -6.61 11.09
CA THR A 85 -13.23 -5.99 10.42
C THR A 85 -12.43 -7.00 9.61
N LEU A 86 -12.10 -8.15 10.19
CA LEU A 86 -11.38 -9.24 9.51
C LEU A 86 -12.14 -9.74 8.29
N LEU A 87 -13.45 -9.97 8.42
CA LEU A 87 -14.30 -10.42 7.32
C LEU A 87 -14.35 -9.39 6.18
N ARG A 88 -14.40 -8.10 6.51
CA ARG A 88 -14.35 -7.01 5.52
C ARG A 88 -13.00 -6.92 4.81
N VAL A 89 -11.90 -7.09 5.54
CA VAL A 89 -10.56 -7.15 4.97
C VAL A 89 -10.45 -8.34 4.00
N GLU A 90 -11.03 -9.49 4.33
CA GLU A 90 -11.05 -10.69 3.49
C GLU A 90 -11.99 -10.58 2.26
N THR A 91 -13.12 -9.88 2.38
CA THR A 91 -14.16 -9.84 1.33
C THR A 91 -14.06 -8.65 0.40
N ASP A 92 -13.62 -7.49 0.90
CA ASP A 92 -13.60 -6.22 0.16
C ASP A 92 -12.21 -5.81 -0.33
N ASP A 93 -11.18 -6.65 -0.09
CA ASP A 93 -9.76 -6.31 -0.32
C ASP A 93 -9.35 -4.99 0.37
N ALA A 94 -10.10 -4.62 1.42
CA ALA A 94 -9.88 -3.39 2.16
C ALA A 94 -8.62 -3.50 3.05
N PHE A 95 -8.06 -2.35 3.41
CA PHE A 95 -6.95 -2.29 4.35
C PHE A 95 -7.44 -2.05 5.77
N ALA A 96 -6.87 -2.79 6.73
CA ALA A 96 -7.30 -2.76 8.14
C ALA A 96 -7.12 -1.38 8.76
N ASN A 97 -6.04 -0.67 8.41
CA ASN A 97 -5.77 0.71 8.85
C ASN A 97 -6.81 1.74 8.40
N LEU A 98 -7.63 1.43 7.40
CA LEU A 98 -8.74 2.29 6.96
C LEU A 98 -10.09 1.86 7.53
N VAL A 99 -10.26 0.55 7.78
CA VAL A 99 -11.54 -0.03 8.20
C VAL A 99 -11.72 0.01 9.72
N LEU A 100 -10.70 -0.41 10.47
CA LEU A 100 -10.80 -0.58 11.92
C LEU A 100 -11.11 0.73 12.65
N PRO A 101 -10.44 1.88 12.40
CA PRO A 101 -10.74 3.12 13.13
C PRO A 101 -12.19 3.57 12.97
N LYS A 102 -12.77 3.38 11.78
CA LYS A 102 -14.19 3.67 11.53
C LYS A 102 -15.11 2.72 12.28
N ALA A 103 -14.75 1.44 12.35
CA ALA A 103 -15.50 0.42 13.07
C ALA A 103 -15.50 0.69 14.60
N LEU A 104 -14.34 1.02 15.17
CA LEU A 104 -14.18 1.39 16.58
C LEU A 104 -15.04 2.61 16.95
N ARG A 105 -14.96 3.71 16.19
CA ARG A 105 -15.77 4.91 16.42
C ARG A 105 -17.27 4.62 16.31
N LYS A 106 -17.69 3.84 15.32
CA LYS A 106 -19.11 3.47 15.14
C LYS A 106 -19.63 2.61 16.30
N ALA A 107 -18.79 1.73 16.83
CA ALA A 107 -19.11 0.90 17.98
C ALA A 107 -18.93 1.63 19.33
N LYS A 108 -18.38 2.85 19.33
CA LYS A 108 -18.03 3.64 20.52
C LYS A 108 -17.11 2.86 21.47
N LEU A 109 -16.14 2.14 20.91
CA LEU A 109 -15.12 1.45 21.70
C LEU A 109 -13.99 2.43 21.99
N GLU A 110 -13.61 2.51 23.26
CA GLU A 110 -12.57 3.40 23.78
C GLU A 110 -11.67 2.63 24.77
N GLY A 111 -10.49 3.19 25.08
CA GLY A 111 -9.57 2.65 26.07
C GLY A 111 -9.24 1.16 25.85
N ARG A 112 -9.43 0.36 26.90
CA ARG A 112 -9.07 -1.08 26.92
C ARG A 112 -9.78 -1.88 25.84
N ASP A 113 -11.05 -1.58 25.56
CA ASP A 113 -11.85 -2.33 24.60
C ASP A 113 -11.42 -2.03 23.15
N ALA A 114 -11.12 -0.76 22.85
CA ALA A 114 -10.54 -0.38 21.57
C ALA A 114 -9.15 -1.00 21.36
N ALA A 115 -8.31 -0.99 22.40
CA ALA A 115 -7.00 -1.62 22.36
C ALA A 115 -7.11 -3.14 22.12
N PHE A 116 -8.04 -3.81 22.79
CA PHE A 116 -8.26 -5.25 22.61
C PHE A 116 -8.78 -5.60 21.22
N ALA A 117 -9.76 -4.85 20.69
CA ALA A 117 -10.24 -5.03 19.31
C ALA A 117 -9.12 -4.78 18.27
N THR A 118 -8.26 -3.81 18.53
CA THR A 118 -7.09 -3.48 17.70
C THR A 118 -6.08 -4.62 17.69
N GLU A 119 -5.72 -5.14 18.85
CA GLU A 119 -4.82 -6.28 18.99
C GLU A 119 -5.36 -7.51 18.26
N LEU A 120 -6.62 -7.87 18.50
CA LEU A 120 -7.25 -9.02 17.86
C LEU A 120 -7.28 -8.89 16.33
N THR A 121 -7.58 -7.70 15.81
CA THR A 121 -7.66 -7.47 14.36
C THR A 121 -6.28 -7.55 13.72
N TYR A 122 -5.35 -6.69 14.13
CA TYR A 122 -4.04 -6.63 13.49
C TYR A 122 -3.20 -7.87 13.74
N GLY A 123 -3.28 -8.44 14.95
CA GLY A 123 -2.60 -9.66 15.30
C GLY A 123 -3.07 -10.87 14.49
N THR A 124 -4.39 -11.02 14.31
CA THR A 124 -4.94 -12.10 13.46
C THR A 124 -4.47 -11.94 12.00
N LEU A 125 -4.49 -10.70 11.46
CA LEU A 125 -4.02 -10.43 10.10
C LEU A 125 -2.52 -10.67 9.93
N ARG A 126 -1.73 -10.36 10.95
CA ARG A 126 -0.28 -10.60 10.95
C ARG A 126 0.02 -12.10 10.91
N ALA A 127 -0.73 -12.90 11.67
CA ALA A 127 -0.46 -14.32 11.87
C ALA A 127 -1.13 -15.27 10.85
N LEU A 128 -1.83 -14.78 9.81
CA LEU A 128 -2.70 -15.61 8.95
C LEU A 128 -2.07 -16.93 8.49
N GLY A 129 -0.83 -16.92 7.98
CA GLY A 129 -0.19 -18.16 7.50
C GLY A 129 0.03 -19.20 8.61
N VAL A 130 0.38 -18.77 9.83
CA VAL A 130 0.52 -19.67 10.98
C VAL A 130 -0.84 -20.19 11.42
N LEU A 131 -1.83 -19.29 11.53
CA LEU A 131 -3.18 -19.63 11.95
C LEU A 131 -3.81 -20.64 10.99
N ASP A 132 -3.66 -20.43 9.68
CA ASP A 132 -4.19 -21.31 8.66
C ASP A 132 -3.49 -22.67 8.66
N ALA A 133 -2.17 -22.72 8.86
CA ALA A 133 -1.45 -23.99 9.00
C ALA A 133 -1.94 -24.80 10.21
N VAL A 134 -2.19 -24.14 11.34
CA VAL A 134 -2.73 -24.78 12.56
C VAL A 134 -4.16 -25.26 12.35
N ILE A 135 -5.03 -24.44 11.76
CA ILE A 135 -6.42 -24.79 11.47
C ILE A 135 -6.46 -25.96 10.47
N ALA A 136 -5.70 -25.89 9.39
CA ALA A 136 -5.63 -26.95 8.37
C ALA A 136 -5.18 -28.28 8.98
N ARG A 137 -4.23 -28.26 9.92
CA ARG A 137 -3.77 -29.47 10.60
C ARG A 137 -4.83 -30.13 11.48
N CYS A 138 -5.80 -29.35 11.96
CA CYS A 138 -6.90 -29.79 12.83
C CYS A 138 -8.21 -30.07 12.08
N ALA A 139 -8.36 -29.53 10.87
CA ALA A 139 -9.56 -29.68 10.06
C ALA A 139 -9.60 -31.04 9.34
N THR A 140 -10.80 -31.61 9.20
CA THR A 140 -11.03 -32.84 8.43
C THR A 140 -11.27 -32.60 6.93
N ARG A 141 -11.41 -31.33 6.53
CA ARG A 141 -11.62 -30.86 5.16
C ARG A 141 -10.72 -29.63 4.91
N GLY A 142 -10.41 -29.36 3.65
CA GLY A 142 -9.62 -28.17 3.25
C GLY A 142 -10.25 -26.86 3.73
N LEU A 143 -9.43 -25.83 3.92
CA LEU A 143 -9.87 -24.49 4.38
C LEU A 143 -10.85 -23.85 3.40
N GLU A 144 -10.65 -24.11 2.11
CA GLU A 144 -11.39 -23.60 0.96
C GLU A 144 -12.83 -24.14 0.93
N ALA A 145 -13.09 -25.26 1.60
CA ALA A 145 -14.42 -25.84 1.76
C ALA A 145 -15.21 -25.22 2.93
N MET A 146 -14.59 -24.32 3.71
CA MET A 146 -15.25 -23.63 4.81
C MET A 146 -15.94 -22.36 4.30
N ALA A 147 -17.08 -22.01 4.89
CA ALA A 147 -17.63 -20.68 4.70
C ALA A 147 -16.64 -19.64 5.28
N ARG A 148 -16.49 -18.49 4.59
CA ARG A 148 -15.54 -17.46 4.98
C ARG A 148 -15.73 -17.05 6.44
N GLU A 149 -16.97 -16.82 6.86
CA GLU A 149 -17.30 -16.44 8.23
C GLU A 149 -16.83 -17.47 9.27
N VAL A 150 -16.93 -18.77 8.94
CA VAL A 150 -16.45 -19.84 9.82
C VAL A 150 -14.93 -19.84 9.90
N HIS A 151 -14.25 -19.66 8.77
CA HIS A 151 -12.79 -19.59 8.72
C HIS A 151 -12.25 -18.35 9.42
N THR A 152 -12.85 -17.17 9.20
CA THR A 152 -12.52 -15.92 9.91
C THR A 152 -12.68 -16.09 11.43
N ALA A 153 -13.76 -16.74 11.88
CA ALA A 153 -13.98 -17.01 13.31
C ALA A 153 -12.91 -17.93 13.87
N LEU A 154 -12.55 -19.00 13.15
CA LEU A 154 -11.48 -19.91 13.53
C LEU A 154 -10.11 -19.23 13.57
N ARG A 155 -9.79 -18.34 12.62
CA ARG A 155 -8.55 -17.54 12.63
C ARG A 155 -8.49 -16.66 13.88
N LEU A 156 -9.55 -15.90 14.16
CA LEU A 156 -9.63 -15.05 15.36
C LEU A 156 -9.56 -15.86 16.66
N GLY A 157 -10.22 -17.02 16.71
CA GLY A 157 -10.15 -17.95 17.85
C GLY A 157 -8.75 -18.50 18.06
N THR A 158 -8.13 -18.99 16.99
CA THR A 158 -6.77 -19.56 17.00
C THR A 158 -5.76 -18.50 17.42
N TYR A 159 -5.90 -17.26 16.92
CA TYR A 159 -5.04 -16.16 17.31
C TYR A 159 -5.10 -15.89 18.82
N GLN A 160 -6.30 -15.87 19.40
CA GLN A 160 -6.47 -15.71 20.84
C GLN A 160 -5.75 -16.82 21.64
N VAL A 161 -5.86 -18.07 21.20
CA VAL A 161 -5.22 -19.20 21.87
C VAL A 161 -3.70 -19.17 21.77
N LEU A 162 -3.16 -18.74 20.62
CA LEU A 162 -1.73 -18.83 20.34
C LEU A 162 -0.93 -17.59 20.79
N TYR A 163 -1.53 -16.40 20.72
CA TYR A 163 -0.80 -15.14 20.82
C TYR A 163 -1.31 -14.20 21.92
N THR A 164 -2.37 -14.57 22.64
CA THR A 164 -2.94 -13.71 23.70
C THR A 164 -3.01 -14.43 25.03
N ARG A 165 -3.35 -13.68 26.09
CA ARG A 165 -3.60 -14.23 27.44
C ARG A 165 -5.08 -14.60 27.66
N VAL A 166 -5.86 -14.73 26.59
CA VAL A 166 -7.26 -15.16 26.69
C VAL A 166 -7.32 -16.62 27.10
N GLU A 167 -8.12 -16.92 28.12
CA GLU A 167 -8.33 -18.28 28.58
C GLU A 167 -8.86 -19.20 27.45
N PRO A 168 -8.32 -20.42 27.28
CA PRO A 168 -8.69 -21.31 26.17
C PRO A 168 -10.20 -21.55 26.06
N HIS A 169 -10.89 -21.74 27.18
CA HIS A 169 -12.33 -21.98 27.20
C HIS A 169 -13.13 -20.76 26.69
N ALA A 170 -12.68 -19.54 27.00
CA ALA A 170 -13.32 -18.31 26.55
C ALA A 170 -13.10 -18.08 25.05
N ALA A 171 -11.90 -18.38 24.54
CA ALA A 171 -11.61 -18.32 23.10
C ALA A 171 -12.47 -19.32 22.31
N VAL A 172 -12.62 -20.55 22.81
CA VAL A 172 -13.48 -21.59 22.20
C VAL A 172 -14.94 -21.15 22.18
N ASP A 173 -15.51 -20.79 23.34
CA ASP A 173 -16.91 -20.38 23.46
C ASP A 173 -17.23 -19.19 22.57
N THR A 174 -16.38 -18.16 22.57
CA THR A 174 -16.64 -16.97 21.74
C THR A 174 -16.51 -17.27 20.25
N THR A 175 -15.59 -18.15 19.84
CA THR A 175 -15.47 -18.58 18.43
C THR A 175 -16.74 -19.27 17.95
N VAL A 176 -17.32 -20.14 18.78
CA VAL A 176 -18.58 -20.83 18.47
C VAL A 176 -19.75 -19.85 18.36
N ARG A 177 -19.81 -18.86 19.25
CA ARG A 177 -20.84 -17.79 19.21
C ARG A 177 -20.67 -16.86 18.01
N LEU A 178 -19.44 -16.58 17.56
CA LEU A 178 -19.21 -15.81 16.33
C LEU A 178 -19.72 -16.55 15.09
N VAL A 179 -19.49 -17.87 15.02
CA VAL A 179 -20.03 -18.73 13.96
C VAL A 179 -21.56 -18.72 13.96
N GLU A 180 -22.17 -18.80 15.15
CA GLU A 180 -23.61 -18.66 15.36
C GLU A 180 -24.14 -17.31 14.86
N ALA A 181 -23.53 -16.21 15.33
CA ALA A 181 -23.92 -14.86 15.00
C ALA A 181 -23.84 -14.55 13.50
N ALA A 182 -22.90 -15.19 12.80
CA ALA A 182 -22.70 -15.08 11.36
C ALA A 182 -23.68 -15.93 10.54
N GLY A 183 -24.65 -16.62 11.17
CA GLY A 183 -25.68 -17.41 10.50
C GLY A 183 -25.28 -18.85 10.20
N HIS A 184 -24.19 -19.35 10.76
CA HIS A 184 -23.64 -20.69 10.49
C HIS A 184 -23.85 -21.67 11.65
N GLU A 185 -25.05 -21.71 12.21
CA GLU A 185 -25.45 -22.57 13.35
C GLU A 185 -25.00 -24.04 13.22
N GLN A 186 -25.15 -24.61 12.02
CA GLN A 186 -24.81 -26.01 11.74
C GLN A 186 -23.29 -26.28 11.84
N ALA A 187 -22.46 -25.23 11.76
CA ALA A 187 -21.00 -25.33 11.87
C ALA A 187 -20.48 -25.16 13.30
N LYS A 188 -21.33 -24.90 14.31
CA LYS A 188 -20.91 -24.72 15.72
C LYS A 188 -20.13 -25.91 16.27
N GLY A 189 -20.64 -27.13 16.04
CA GLY A 189 -19.98 -28.36 16.48
C GLY A 189 -18.61 -28.57 15.82
N PHE A 190 -18.51 -28.22 14.53
CA PHE A 190 -17.27 -28.28 13.76
C PHE A 190 -16.23 -27.27 14.30
N ALA A 191 -16.62 -26.01 14.48
CA ALA A 191 -15.75 -24.98 15.03
C ALA A 191 -15.26 -25.31 16.45
N ASN A 192 -16.18 -25.77 17.31
CA ASN A 192 -15.85 -26.22 18.66
C ASN A 192 -14.84 -27.38 18.66
N GLY A 193 -15.03 -28.38 17.79
CA GLY A 193 -14.13 -29.53 17.67
C GLY A 193 -12.71 -29.12 17.25
N ILE A 194 -12.58 -28.22 16.28
CA ILE A 194 -11.29 -27.68 15.85
C ILE A 194 -10.64 -26.90 16.99
N MET A 195 -11.35 -25.92 17.57
CA MET A 195 -10.80 -25.07 18.63
C MET A 195 -10.35 -25.88 19.84
N ARG A 196 -11.13 -26.88 20.27
CA ARG A 196 -10.72 -27.78 21.37
C ARG A 196 -9.51 -28.65 21.03
N THR A 197 -9.28 -28.94 19.76
CA THR A 197 -8.08 -29.67 19.32
C THR A 197 -6.86 -28.75 19.36
N ILE A 198 -7.00 -27.51 18.90
CA ILE A 198 -5.95 -26.49 18.92
C ILE A 198 -5.46 -26.25 20.36
N THR A 199 -6.37 -26.11 21.32
CA THR A 199 -6.04 -25.80 22.73
C THR A 199 -5.31 -26.92 23.48
N ARG A 200 -5.15 -28.12 22.90
CA ARG A 200 -4.45 -29.25 23.54
C ARG A 200 -2.93 -29.20 23.36
N THR A 201 -2.45 -28.34 22.46
CA THR A 201 -1.04 -28.20 22.12
C THR A 201 -0.62 -26.76 22.44
N THR A 202 0.56 -26.60 23.03
CA THR A 202 1.08 -25.27 23.36
C THR A 202 1.45 -24.50 22.08
N PRO A 203 1.47 -23.15 22.12
CA PRO A 203 1.85 -22.34 20.96
C PRO A 203 3.24 -22.70 20.42
N GLU A 204 4.23 -22.84 21.29
CA GLU A 204 5.59 -23.24 20.92
C GLU A 204 5.63 -24.62 20.23
N ALA A 205 4.87 -25.59 20.73
CA ALA A 205 4.80 -26.91 20.10
C ALA A 205 4.12 -26.87 18.73
N TRP A 206 3.14 -25.98 18.51
CA TRP A 206 2.57 -25.76 17.17
C TRP A 206 3.59 -25.19 16.20
N LEU A 207 4.32 -24.14 16.62
CA LEU A 207 5.34 -23.49 15.79
C LEU A 207 6.45 -24.49 15.39
N ASN A 208 6.97 -25.24 16.37
CA ASN A 208 8.02 -26.24 16.12
C ASN A 208 7.54 -27.40 15.23
N ARG A 209 6.29 -27.84 15.40
CA ARG A 209 5.73 -28.96 14.63
C ARG A 209 5.45 -28.61 13.17
N LEU A 210 5.07 -27.37 12.91
CA LEU A 210 4.61 -26.91 11.59
C LEU A 210 5.66 -26.08 10.84
N ALA A 211 6.79 -25.75 11.47
CA ALA A 211 7.91 -25.06 10.83
C ALA A 211 8.34 -25.82 9.55
N PRO A 212 8.39 -25.14 8.38
CA PRO A 212 8.91 -25.72 7.16
C PRO A 212 10.38 -26.10 7.27
N ALA A 213 10.85 -26.94 6.35
CA ALA A 213 12.28 -27.26 6.24
C ALA A 213 13.08 -26.06 5.73
N GLY A 214 14.29 -25.89 6.26
CA GLY A 214 15.20 -24.80 5.91
C GLY A 214 15.18 -23.67 6.94
N GLU A 215 16.33 -23.02 7.15
CA GLU A 215 16.51 -22.00 8.19
C GLU A 215 15.65 -20.75 7.96
N ILE A 216 15.68 -20.18 6.75
CA ILE A 216 14.87 -19.00 6.40
C ILE A 216 13.35 -19.31 6.43
N PRO A 217 12.84 -20.39 5.80
CA PRO A 217 11.42 -20.73 5.89
C PRO A 217 10.93 -21.01 7.32
N ALA A 218 11.76 -21.63 8.16
CA ALA A 218 11.43 -21.88 9.56
C ALA A 218 11.34 -20.56 10.36
N LEU A 219 12.31 -19.64 10.17
CA LEU A 219 12.27 -18.31 10.77
C LEU A 219 11.04 -17.52 10.30
N ALA A 220 10.77 -17.52 8.99
CA ALA A 220 9.60 -16.86 8.41
C ALA A 220 8.29 -17.36 9.05
N PHE A 221 8.14 -18.68 9.17
CA PHE A 221 6.96 -19.28 9.79
C PHE A 221 6.82 -18.89 11.27
N LYS A 222 7.91 -18.95 12.04
CA LYS A 222 7.94 -18.57 13.46
C LYS A 222 7.51 -17.11 13.68
N HIS A 223 7.94 -16.21 12.79
CA HIS A 223 7.66 -14.77 12.85
C HIS A 223 6.42 -14.30 12.08
N ALA A 224 5.67 -15.26 11.52
CA ALA A 224 4.47 -15.03 10.72
C ALA A 224 4.70 -14.17 9.46
N HIS A 225 5.61 -14.63 8.63
CA HIS A 225 5.89 -14.11 7.30
C HIS A 225 5.82 -15.23 6.25
N PRO A 226 5.41 -14.91 5.01
CA PRO A 226 5.70 -15.75 3.86
C PRO A 226 7.21 -15.97 3.71
N ALA A 227 7.60 -17.20 3.35
CA ALA A 227 9.01 -17.55 3.19
C ALA A 227 9.75 -16.63 2.20
N TRP A 228 9.11 -16.29 1.08
CA TRP A 228 9.71 -15.44 0.04
C TRP A 228 10.03 -14.01 0.53
N ILE A 229 9.25 -13.47 1.48
CA ILE A 229 9.52 -12.15 2.08
C ILE A 229 10.76 -12.22 2.97
N ALA A 230 10.87 -13.26 3.80
CA ALA A 230 12.05 -13.48 4.62
C ALA A 230 13.30 -13.73 3.76
N GLU A 231 13.18 -14.42 2.63
CA GLU A 231 14.26 -14.58 1.65
C GLU A 231 14.65 -13.26 0.99
N SER A 232 13.69 -12.37 0.73
CA SER A 232 13.96 -11.01 0.26
C SER A 232 14.77 -10.22 1.30
N PHE A 233 14.35 -10.24 2.57
CA PHE A 233 15.04 -9.52 3.65
C PHE A 233 16.44 -10.10 3.91
N SER A 234 16.57 -11.43 3.89
CA SER A 234 17.84 -12.13 4.11
C SER A 234 18.88 -11.82 3.04
N ARG A 235 18.47 -11.53 1.80
CA ARG A 235 19.39 -11.11 0.74
C ARG A 235 20.06 -9.76 1.02
N VAL A 236 19.45 -8.91 1.85
CA VAL A 236 19.98 -7.59 2.23
C VAL A 236 20.71 -7.64 3.56
N LEU A 237 20.11 -8.27 4.57
CA LEU A 237 20.61 -8.29 5.96
C LEU A 237 21.54 -9.47 6.25
N GLY A 238 21.50 -10.52 5.45
CA GLY A 238 22.04 -11.83 5.81
C GLY A 238 21.19 -12.54 6.86
N LEU A 239 21.66 -13.71 7.31
CA LEU A 239 20.95 -14.52 8.31
C LEU A 239 21.08 -13.98 9.74
N GLY A 240 22.18 -13.31 10.06
CA GLY A 240 22.50 -12.87 11.42
C GLY A 240 21.50 -11.86 12.01
N GLU A 241 20.86 -11.06 11.16
CA GLU A 241 19.91 -10.01 11.58
C GLU A 241 18.47 -10.27 11.11
N LEU A 242 18.25 -11.36 10.36
CA LEU A 242 16.94 -11.65 9.78
C LEU A 242 15.86 -11.80 10.86
N GLU A 243 16.16 -12.52 11.94
CA GLU A 243 15.20 -12.74 13.02
C GLU A 243 14.75 -11.42 13.67
N GLU A 244 15.68 -10.51 13.95
CA GLU A 244 15.37 -9.19 14.54
C GLU A 244 14.54 -8.32 13.58
N ALA A 245 14.85 -8.37 12.28
CA ALA A 245 14.10 -7.65 11.26
C ALA A 245 12.66 -8.16 11.11
N LEU A 246 12.48 -9.48 11.11
CA LEU A 246 11.14 -10.09 11.05
C LEU A 246 10.35 -9.79 12.32
N ASP A 247 10.98 -9.87 13.51
CA ASP A 247 10.31 -9.52 14.76
C ASP A 247 9.84 -8.06 14.75
N ALA A 248 10.70 -7.12 14.37
CA ALA A 248 10.36 -5.70 14.29
C ALA A 248 9.27 -5.39 13.25
N ASP A 249 9.26 -6.08 12.10
CA ASP A 249 8.17 -5.99 11.11
C ASP A 249 6.87 -6.63 11.62
N SER A 250 6.95 -7.48 12.65
CA SER A 250 5.82 -8.06 13.36
C SER A 250 5.41 -7.26 14.61
N GLN A 251 6.08 -6.16 14.95
CA GLN A 251 5.65 -5.28 16.05
C GLN A 251 4.63 -4.23 15.61
N ARG A 252 3.90 -3.65 16.57
CA ARG A 252 3.04 -2.48 16.31
C ARG A 252 3.94 -1.26 16.06
N PRO A 253 3.85 -0.59 14.89
CA PRO A 253 4.67 0.58 14.61
C PRO A 253 4.24 1.76 15.48
N LEU A 254 5.23 2.53 15.95
CA LEU A 254 4.98 3.87 16.48
C LEU A 254 4.40 4.76 15.37
N VAL A 255 3.49 5.65 15.76
CA VAL A 255 2.95 6.65 14.84
C VAL A 255 3.91 7.81 14.84
N HIS A 256 4.44 8.17 13.66
CA HIS A 256 5.31 9.32 13.52
C HIS A 256 4.46 10.46 12.95
N LEU A 257 4.51 11.60 13.61
CA LEU A 257 3.99 12.85 13.11
C LEU A 257 5.11 13.61 12.39
N VAL A 258 4.72 14.42 11.41
CA VAL A 258 5.58 15.42 10.78
C VAL A 258 5.03 16.80 11.12
N ALA A 259 5.82 17.61 11.80
CA ALA A 259 5.61 19.04 11.98
C ALA A 259 5.88 19.73 10.63
N ARG A 260 4.93 20.53 10.13
CA ARG A 260 5.08 21.16 8.82
C ARG A 260 6.03 22.36 8.92
N PRO A 261 7.18 22.34 8.20
CA PRO A 261 8.12 23.46 8.21
C PRO A 261 7.45 24.78 7.86
N GLY A 262 7.75 25.83 8.63
CA GLY A 262 7.15 27.15 8.47
C GLY A 262 5.76 27.32 9.10
N GLU A 263 5.13 26.24 9.59
CA GLU A 263 3.85 26.30 10.31
C GLU A 263 4.02 26.02 11.81
N ILE A 264 4.77 24.96 12.17
CA ILE A 264 5.04 24.56 13.55
C ILE A 264 6.38 23.83 13.62
N SER A 265 7.16 24.02 14.68
CA SER A 265 8.37 23.23 14.93
C SER A 265 8.05 21.86 15.54
N ALA A 266 8.97 20.90 15.48
CA ALA A 266 8.81 19.62 16.18
C ALA A 266 8.73 19.81 17.70
N GLU A 267 9.55 20.71 18.26
CA GLU A 267 9.51 21.10 19.68
C GLU A 267 8.14 21.65 20.10
N GLU A 268 7.58 22.60 19.33
CA GLU A 268 6.25 23.17 19.60
C GLU A 268 5.16 22.10 19.50
N LEU A 269 5.23 21.25 18.48
CA LEU A 269 4.29 20.15 18.31
C LEU A 269 4.35 19.17 19.49
N ALA A 270 5.56 18.75 19.89
CA ALA A 270 5.81 17.86 21.02
C ALA A 270 5.25 18.44 22.32
N LEU A 271 5.51 19.72 22.61
CA LEU A 271 4.96 20.43 23.77
C LEU A 271 3.43 20.50 23.75
N MET A 272 2.82 20.78 22.60
CA MET A 272 1.36 20.85 22.46
C MET A 272 0.68 19.50 22.64
N THR A 273 1.31 18.42 22.18
CA THR A 273 0.71 17.07 22.21
C THR A 273 1.11 16.26 23.44
N GLY A 274 2.14 16.67 24.18
CA GLY A 274 2.72 15.88 25.28
C GLY A 274 3.48 14.64 24.79
N PHE A 275 3.99 14.70 23.56
CA PHE A 275 4.77 13.63 22.94
C PHE A 275 6.25 14.04 22.85
N GLU A 276 7.11 13.16 22.36
CA GLU A 276 8.55 13.40 22.24
C GLU A 276 8.94 13.72 20.80
N GLU A 277 9.94 14.58 20.63
CA GLU A 277 10.57 14.81 19.33
C GLU A 277 11.18 13.51 18.78
N GLY A 278 11.17 13.41 17.45
CA GLY A 278 11.80 12.31 16.75
C GLY A 278 13.32 12.38 16.85
N LYS A 279 13.97 11.24 16.65
CA LYS A 279 15.40 11.08 16.84
C LYS A 279 16.23 11.64 15.68
N TYR A 280 15.70 11.62 14.46
CA TYR A 280 16.48 11.82 13.23
C TYR A 280 15.98 12.98 12.38
N SER A 281 14.68 13.01 12.09
CA SER A 281 14.09 14.11 11.34
C SER A 281 13.87 15.30 12.28
N PRO A 282 14.29 16.53 11.90
CA PRO A 282 14.01 17.75 12.67
C PRO A 282 12.51 18.12 12.68
N TYR A 283 11.68 17.34 11.97
CA TYR A 283 10.23 17.53 11.88
C TYR A 283 9.46 16.40 12.56
N ALA A 284 10.12 15.35 13.05
CA ALA A 284 9.43 14.19 13.57
C ALA A 284 8.96 14.42 15.03
N VAL A 285 7.79 13.86 15.36
CA VAL A 285 7.30 13.70 16.74
C VAL A 285 6.74 12.29 16.88
N TYR A 286 7.12 11.57 17.94
CA TYR A 286 6.71 10.19 18.19
C TYR A 286 5.44 10.11 19.03
N MET A 287 4.37 9.61 18.43
CA MET A 287 3.08 9.42 19.07
C MET A 287 2.93 7.96 19.52
N GLU A 288 3.04 7.72 20.83
CA GLU A 288 2.94 6.38 21.41
C GLU A 288 1.50 5.83 21.45
N HIS A 289 0.52 6.72 21.61
CA HIS A 289 -0.88 6.37 21.82
C HIS A 289 -1.85 7.44 21.28
N GLY A 290 -3.11 7.05 21.07
CA GLY A 290 -4.19 7.92 20.56
C GLY A 290 -4.46 7.79 19.06
N ASP A 291 -5.46 8.53 18.57
CA ASP A 291 -5.74 8.70 17.13
C ASP A 291 -5.15 10.05 16.67
N PRO A 292 -4.19 10.07 15.73
CA PRO A 292 -3.60 11.31 15.24
C PRO A 292 -4.64 12.26 14.62
N GLY A 293 -5.75 11.73 14.10
CA GLY A 293 -6.84 12.54 13.54
C GLY A 293 -7.58 13.37 14.59
N ASP A 294 -7.41 13.09 15.88
CA ASP A 294 -8.02 13.84 16.97
C ASP A 294 -7.16 15.03 17.44
N LEU A 295 -5.87 15.08 17.05
CA LEU A 295 -4.95 16.15 17.42
C LEU A 295 -5.27 17.44 16.68
N GLU A 296 -5.37 18.55 17.41
CA GLU A 296 -5.69 19.86 16.85
C GLU A 296 -4.65 20.33 15.80
N PRO A 297 -3.32 20.19 16.00
CA PRO A 297 -2.34 20.50 14.96
C PRO A 297 -2.53 19.72 13.67
N VAL A 298 -2.98 18.45 13.74
CA VAL A 298 -3.26 17.63 12.56
C VAL A 298 -4.53 18.10 11.84
N LYS A 299 -5.59 18.44 12.59
CA LYS A 299 -6.84 18.97 12.04
C LYS A 299 -6.65 20.31 11.33
N GLN A 300 -5.76 21.16 11.87
CA GLN A 300 -5.42 22.46 11.32
C GLN A 300 -4.40 22.39 10.17
N GLY A 301 -3.86 21.20 9.89
CA GLY A 301 -2.82 21.02 8.87
C GLY A 301 -1.44 21.54 9.28
N LEU A 302 -1.21 21.88 10.54
CA LEU A 302 0.12 22.23 11.05
C LEU A 302 1.02 20.98 11.14
N ALA A 303 0.42 19.81 11.33
CA ALA A 303 1.12 18.53 11.34
C ALA A 303 0.38 17.47 10.51
N ALA A 304 1.06 16.37 10.19
CA ALA A 304 0.44 15.22 9.54
C ALA A 304 1.06 13.90 10.04
N VAL A 305 0.49 12.76 9.66
CA VAL A 305 1.11 11.45 9.90
C VAL A 305 2.04 11.12 8.76
N GLN A 306 3.32 10.90 9.05
CA GLN A 306 4.33 10.48 8.07
C GLN A 306 5.49 9.78 8.77
N ASP A 307 5.86 8.60 8.27
CA ASP A 307 7.04 7.88 8.75
C ASP A 307 8.30 8.73 8.65
N GLU A 308 9.15 8.67 9.67
CA GLU A 308 10.34 9.52 9.78
C GLU A 308 11.33 9.26 8.64
N GLY A 309 11.46 8.02 8.15
CA GLY A 309 12.29 7.72 6.99
C GLY A 309 11.78 8.40 5.72
N SER A 310 10.45 8.52 5.57
CA SER A 310 9.86 9.30 4.48
C SER A 310 10.07 10.81 4.63
N GLN A 311 10.18 11.32 5.86
CA GLN A 311 10.50 12.73 6.11
C GLN A 311 11.95 13.03 5.70
N LEU A 312 12.89 12.14 6.07
CA LEU A 312 14.30 12.24 5.69
C LEU A 312 14.49 12.21 4.17
N ILE A 313 13.76 11.37 3.44
CA ILE A 313 13.83 11.33 1.97
C ILE A 313 13.37 12.65 1.34
N ALA A 314 12.24 13.21 1.79
CA ALA A 314 11.74 14.49 1.26
C ALA A 314 12.71 15.65 1.59
N ARG A 315 13.31 15.63 2.78
CA ARG A 315 14.37 16.56 3.18
C ARG A 315 15.63 16.42 2.33
N ALA A 316 16.08 15.19 2.08
CA ALA A 316 17.24 14.90 1.23
C ALA A 316 17.08 15.47 -0.18
N VAL A 317 15.87 15.42 -0.76
CA VAL A 317 15.59 16.07 -2.06
C VAL A 317 15.86 17.57 -2.00
N ALA A 318 15.35 18.25 -0.98
CA ALA A 318 15.45 19.69 -0.81
C ALA A 318 16.86 20.17 -0.44
N GLU A 319 17.64 19.36 0.27
CA GLU A 319 18.95 19.75 0.81
C GLU A 319 20.14 19.23 0.00
N ALA A 320 19.94 18.22 -0.87
CA ALA A 320 21.04 17.64 -1.64
C ALA A 320 21.84 18.69 -2.41
N PRO A 321 23.18 18.57 -2.46
CA PRO A 321 23.99 19.50 -3.23
C PRO A 321 23.67 19.37 -4.72
N ILE A 322 23.57 20.52 -5.39
CA ILE A 322 23.41 20.61 -6.84
C ILE A 322 24.49 21.53 -7.41
N GLU A 323 24.86 21.32 -8.67
CA GLU A 323 25.80 22.20 -9.37
C GLU A 323 25.07 23.43 -9.93
N GLY A 324 25.66 24.61 -9.75
CA GLY A 324 25.06 25.87 -10.18
C GLY A 324 23.97 26.39 -9.23
N THR A 325 23.23 27.39 -9.67
CA THR A 325 22.17 28.01 -8.87
C THR A 325 20.90 27.16 -8.89
N ASP A 326 20.27 26.97 -7.73
CA ASP A 326 18.93 26.39 -7.64
C ASP A 326 17.92 27.38 -8.24
N GLY A 327 17.27 26.99 -9.34
CA GLY A 327 16.22 27.77 -9.99
C GLY A 327 14.86 27.69 -9.26
N GLY A 328 14.76 26.86 -8.22
CA GLY A 328 13.54 26.65 -7.45
C GLY A 328 12.48 25.83 -8.18
N ARG A 329 12.86 25.00 -9.17
CA ARG A 329 11.93 24.08 -9.87
C ARG A 329 12.10 22.66 -9.35
N TRP A 330 11.19 22.23 -8.50
CA TRP A 330 11.23 20.90 -7.88
C TRP A 330 10.10 20.02 -8.42
N LEU A 331 10.29 18.70 -8.39
CA LEU A 331 9.33 17.73 -8.92
C LEU A 331 9.17 16.55 -7.97
N ASP A 332 7.94 16.17 -7.66
CA ASP A 332 7.59 14.84 -7.12
C ASP A 332 6.87 14.05 -8.23
N LEU A 333 7.58 13.10 -8.85
CA LEU A 333 7.10 12.39 -10.04
C LEU A 333 6.04 11.33 -9.72
N CYS A 334 5.86 10.96 -8.45
CA CYS A 334 4.97 9.89 -7.99
C CYS A 334 4.26 10.28 -6.68
N ALA A 335 3.56 11.42 -6.69
CA ALA A 335 3.22 12.15 -5.48
C ALA A 335 2.17 11.50 -4.56
N GLY A 336 1.34 10.57 -5.04
CA GLY A 336 0.20 10.07 -4.26
C GLY A 336 0.63 9.28 -3.00
N PRO A 337 -0.01 9.48 -1.82
CA PRO A 337 -1.17 10.34 -1.54
C PRO A 337 -0.83 11.79 -1.17
N GLY A 338 0.44 12.21 -1.20
CA GLY A 338 0.85 13.62 -1.06
C GLY A 338 1.72 13.95 0.14
N GLY A 339 2.10 12.97 0.97
CA GLY A 339 2.88 13.22 2.19
C GLY A 339 4.27 13.82 1.90
N LYS A 340 5.03 13.21 0.98
CA LYS A 340 6.35 13.73 0.57
C LYS A 340 6.22 15.05 -0.20
N ALA A 341 5.28 15.13 -1.14
CA ALA A 341 4.93 16.39 -1.83
C ALA A 341 4.59 17.55 -0.89
N ALA A 342 3.86 17.30 0.21
CA ALA A 342 3.51 18.35 1.17
C ALA A 342 4.71 18.81 2.00
N LEU A 343 5.59 17.89 2.42
CA LEU A 343 6.83 18.26 3.11
C LEU A 343 7.78 19.01 2.15
N MET A 344 7.93 18.53 0.92
CA MET A 344 8.67 19.24 -0.13
C MET A 344 8.08 20.62 -0.40
N GLY A 345 6.76 20.75 -0.48
CA GLY A 345 6.08 22.03 -0.69
C GLY A 345 6.30 23.01 0.47
N ALA A 346 6.34 22.52 1.70
CA ALA A 346 6.61 23.34 2.87
C ALA A 346 8.05 23.88 2.87
N LEU A 347 9.02 23.02 2.55
CA LEU A 347 10.42 23.40 2.36
C LEU A 347 10.58 24.37 1.17
N ALA A 348 9.93 24.08 0.04
CA ALA A 348 9.95 24.92 -1.15
C ALA A 348 9.44 26.33 -0.86
N ARG A 349 8.41 26.48 -0.02
CA ARG A 349 7.92 27.79 0.39
C ARG A 349 8.99 28.62 1.11
N ILE A 350 9.76 27.99 2.00
CA ILE A 350 10.83 28.64 2.76
C ILE A 350 11.96 29.08 1.81
N GLU A 351 12.31 28.23 0.86
CA GLU A 351 13.39 28.47 -0.12
C GLU A 351 12.95 29.34 -1.32
N GLY A 352 11.67 29.71 -1.41
CA GLY A 352 11.14 30.45 -2.57
C GLY A 352 11.02 29.62 -3.86
N ALA A 353 11.00 28.29 -3.74
CA ALA A 353 10.84 27.32 -4.82
C ALA A 353 9.36 26.93 -5.05
N ARG A 354 9.13 26.06 -6.04
CA ARG A 354 7.82 25.49 -6.41
C ARG A 354 7.96 24.00 -6.68
N VAL A 355 6.92 23.23 -6.40
CA VAL A 355 6.88 21.78 -6.62
C VAL A 355 5.82 21.43 -7.66
N ASP A 356 6.20 20.77 -8.73
CA ASP A 356 5.26 20.04 -9.59
C ASP A 356 5.05 18.64 -9.02
N ALA A 357 3.80 18.23 -8.80
CA ALA A 357 3.45 16.92 -8.22
C ALA A 357 2.64 16.09 -9.22
N VAL A 358 3.21 15.00 -9.72
CA VAL A 358 2.59 14.14 -10.74
C VAL A 358 1.96 12.91 -10.09
N GLU A 359 0.69 12.63 -10.42
CA GLU A 359 0.00 11.42 -9.97
C GLU A 359 -0.94 10.87 -11.05
N VAL A 360 -0.74 9.60 -11.42
CA VAL A 360 -1.48 8.95 -12.51
C VAL A 360 -2.96 8.71 -12.19
N SER A 361 -3.31 8.50 -10.92
CA SER A 361 -4.68 8.26 -10.50
C SER A 361 -5.41 9.57 -10.18
N PRO A 362 -6.51 9.92 -10.90
CA PRO A 362 -7.27 11.13 -10.60
C PRO A 362 -7.77 11.20 -9.14
N HIS A 363 -8.10 10.03 -8.55
CA HIS A 363 -8.54 9.97 -7.16
C HIS A 363 -7.40 10.26 -6.18
N ARG A 364 -6.20 9.70 -6.41
CA ARG A 364 -5.04 9.98 -5.55
C ARG A 364 -4.54 11.40 -5.75
N ALA A 365 -4.59 11.95 -6.96
CA ALA A 365 -4.24 13.33 -7.24
C ALA A 365 -5.11 14.31 -6.44
N GLU A 366 -6.39 13.98 -6.22
CA GLU A 366 -7.26 14.77 -5.33
C GLU A 366 -6.82 14.70 -3.87
N LEU A 367 -6.31 13.55 -3.40
CA LEU A 367 -5.70 13.45 -2.08
C LEU A 367 -4.43 14.30 -1.99
N VAL A 368 -3.61 14.32 -3.05
CA VAL A 368 -2.43 15.19 -3.11
C VAL A 368 -2.84 16.65 -2.99
N ARG A 369 -3.77 17.13 -3.83
CA ARG A 369 -4.28 18.52 -3.76
C ARG A 369 -4.75 18.91 -2.37
N LYS A 370 -5.50 18.02 -1.71
CA LYS A 370 -5.99 18.25 -0.35
C LYS A 370 -4.83 18.30 0.65
N THR A 371 -3.86 17.41 0.52
CA THR A 371 -2.71 17.32 1.44
C THR A 371 -1.76 18.51 1.27
N THR A 372 -1.67 19.04 0.06
CA THR A 372 -0.79 20.16 -0.32
C THR A 372 -1.51 21.51 -0.36
N ASP A 373 -2.72 21.62 0.18
CA ASP A 373 -3.51 22.85 0.13
C ASP A 373 -2.77 24.02 0.79
N GLY A 374 -2.77 25.17 0.12
CA GLY A 374 -2.02 26.37 0.51
C GLY A 374 -0.50 26.33 0.30
N LEU A 375 0.09 25.19 -0.07
CA LEU A 375 1.53 25.05 -0.36
C LEU A 375 1.83 25.39 -1.84
N PRO A 376 3.07 25.78 -2.21
CA PRO A 376 3.46 26.07 -3.59
C PRO A 376 3.63 24.76 -4.41
N VAL A 377 2.55 23.98 -4.52
CA VAL A 377 2.52 22.68 -5.19
C VAL A 377 1.46 22.67 -6.29
N ASP A 378 1.89 22.44 -7.53
CA ASP A 378 1.02 22.29 -8.69
C ASP A 378 0.81 20.80 -9.01
N VAL A 379 -0.45 20.33 -8.95
CA VAL A 379 -0.77 18.89 -9.07
C VAL A 379 -1.23 18.51 -10.48
N HIS A 380 -0.47 17.61 -11.12
CA HIS A 380 -0.69 17.11 -12.48
C HIS A 380 -1.22 15.69 -12.48
N VAL A 381 -2.29 15.44 -13.24
CA VAL A 381 -2.82 14.08 -13.45
C VAL A 381 -2.23 13.52 -14.74
N ALA A 382 -1.08 12.85 -14.62
CA ALA A 382 -0.34 12.32 -15.76
C ALA A 382 0.42 11.03 -15.39
N ASP A 383 0.87 10.31 -16.40
CA ASP A 383 1.78 9.18 -16.23
C ASP A 383 3.21 9.71 -16.03
N GLY A 384 3.85 9.39 -14.90
CA GLY A 384 5.21 9.85 -14.60
C GLY A 384 6.26 9.42 -15.62
N ARG A 385 5.98 8.42 -16.46
CA ARG A 385 6.87 8.03 -17.56
C ARG A 385 6.88 9.02 -18.73
N THR A 386 5.77 9.74 -18.89
CA THR A 386 5.56 10.73 -19.95
C THR A 386 4.66 11.88 -19.42
N PRO A 387 5.14 12.68 -18.46
CA PRO A 387 4.28 13.60 -17.72
C PRO A 387 3.94 14.90 -18.50
N ASP A 388 4.44 15.06 -19.73
CA ASP A 388 4.28 16.27 -20.57
C ASP A 388 4.74 17.56 -19.86
N LEU A 389 5.83 17.44 -19.08
CA LEU A 389 6.47 18.55 -18.39
C LEU A 389 7.74 18.96 -19.12
N GLU A 390 7.98 20.26 -19.21
CA GLU A 390 9.23 20.79 -19.75
C GLU A 390 10.41 20.44 -18.82
N PRO A 391 11.49 19.84 -19.35
CA PRO A 391 12.71 19.56 -18.59
C PRO A 391 13.32 20.80 -17.93
N GLY A 392 14.33 20.58 -17.11
CA GLY A 392 15.07 21.64 -16.42
C GLY A 392 14.68 21.81 -14.95
N PHE A 393 14.24 20.73 -14.30
CA PHE A 393 14.04 20.70 -12.86
C PHE A 393 15.40 20.65 -12.13
N ASP A 394 15.51 21.38 -11.04
CA ASP A 394 16.70 21.40 -10.19
C ASP A 394 16.76 20.14 -9.31
N ARG A 395 15.59 19.71 -8.81
CA ARG A 395 15.43 18.63 -7.83
C ARG A 395 14.23 17.78 -8.19
N VAL A 396 14.42 16.46 -8.25
CA VAL A 396 13.36 15.51 -8.60
C VAL A 396 13.32 14.39 -7.55
N LEU A 397 12.14 14.10 -7.05
CA LEU A 397 11.84 12.91 -6.25
C LEU A 397 11.12 11.88 -7.12
N VAL A 398 11.59 10.64 -7.06
CA VAL A 398 10.89 9.45 -7.54
C VAL A 398 10.60 8.56 -6.33
N ASP A 399 9.45 8.77 -5.67
CA ASP A 399 8.90 7.84 -4.67
C ASP A 399 8.20 6.70 -5.41
N ALA A 400 8.99 5.75 -5.90
CA ALA A 400 8.54 4.85 -6.95
C ALA A 400 7.47 3.87 -6.43
N PRO A 401 6.44 3.55 -7.23
CA PRO A 401 5.50 2.50 -6.89
C PRO A 401 6.24 1.18 -6.72
N CYS A 402 6.19 0.62 -5.52
CA CYS A 402 6.94 -0.57 -5.15
C CYS A 402 6.07 -1.61 -4.44
N SER A 403 6.67 -2.76 -4.14
CA SER A 403 6.04 -3.84 -3.41
C SER A 403 5.60 -3.43 -2.01
N GLY A 404 6.13 -2.36 -1.43
CA GLY A 404 5.76 -1.89 -0.09
C GLY A 404 6.13 -2.86 1.03
N LEU A 405 7.10 -3.75 0.80
CA LEU A 405 7.55 -4.74 1.77
C LEU A 405 8.15 -4.13 3.04
N GLY A 406 8.64 -2.89 2.97
CA GLY A 406 9.21 -2.19 4.13
C GLY A 406 8.18 -1.58 5.08
N ALA A 407 6.91 -1.55 4.69
CA ALA A 407 5.81 -0.96 5.47
C ALA A 407 4.77 -2.00 5.93
N LEU A 408 5.10 -3.30 5.90
CA LEU A 408 4.16 -4.39 6.20
C LEU A 408 3.64 -4.34 7.65
N ARG A 409 4.46 -3.93 8.62
CA ARG A 409 4.02 -3.67 9.99
C ARG A 409 2.82 -2.72 10.12
N ARG A 410 2.62 -1.81 9.16
CA ARG A 410 1.47 -0.88 9.10
C ARG A 410 0.24 -1.45 8.38
N ARG A 411 0.43 -2.49 7.55
CA ARG A 411 -0.60 -3.16 6.73
C ARG A 411 -0.36 -4.68 6.75
N PRO A 412 -0.57 -5.35 7.90
CA PRO A 412 -0.18 -6.75 8.06
C PRO A 412 -0.89 -7.69 7.09
N GLU A 413 -2.12 -7.39 6.67
CA GLU A 413 -2.84 -8.14 5.63
C GLU A 413 -2.09 -8.17 4.29
N ALA A 414 -1.29 -7.12 4.00
CA ALA A 414 -0.60 -6.99 2.72
C ALA A 414 0.51 -8.02 2.55
N ARG A 415 1.11 -8.53 3.65
CA ARG A 415 2.17 -9.55 3.55
C ARG A 415 1.63 -10.87 3.00
N TRP A 416 0.34 -11.17 3.18
CA TRP A 416 -0.29 -12.42 2.73
C TRP A 416 -0.98 -12.31 1.36
N ARG A 417 -1.15 -11.10 0.84
CA ARG A 417 -1.74 -10.85 -0.50
C ARG A 417 -0.69 -10.65 -1.59
N LYS A 418 0.55 -10.35 -1.20
CA LYS A 418 1.64 -10.10 -2.14
C LYS A 418 2.23 -11.42 -2.63
N GLU A 419 2.56 -11.43 -3.91
CA GLU A 419 3.27 -12.52 -4.56
C GLU A 419 4.66 -12.04 -5.00
N GLU A 420 5.64 -12.93 -5.06
CA GLU A 420 6.99 -12.57 -5.48
C GLU A 420 7.01 -12.01 -6.92
N GLU A 421 6.11 -12.53 -7.76
CA GLU A 421 5.92 -12.12 -9.14
C GLU A 421 5.50 -10.64 -9.29
N ASP A 422 4.93 -10.03 -8.24
CA ASP A 422 4.56 -8.61 -8.28
C ASP A 422 5.79 -7.70 -8.35
N ILE A 423 6.92 -8.13 -7.76
CA ILE A 423 8.19 -7.38 -7.86
C ILE A 423 8.68 -7.37 -9.31
N GLY A 424 8.56 -8.49 -10.02
CA GLY A 424 8.95 -8.61 -11.43
C GLY A 424 8.15 -7.68 -12.35
N LYS A 425 6.91 -7.32 -11.98
CA LYS A 425 6.07 -6.38 -12.73
C LYS A 425 6.42 -4.92 -12.42
N LEU A 426 6.90 -4.62 -11.21
CA LEU A 426 7.16 -3.27 -10.74
C LEU A 426 8.55 -2.76 -11.12
N ALA A 427 9.56 -3.62 -11.13
CA ALA A 427 10.95 -3.21 -11.44
C ALA A 427 11.10 -2.52 -12.82
N PRO A 428 10.47 -3.00 -13.93
CA PRO A 428 10.52 -2.28 -15.20
C PRO A 428 9.90 -0.88 -15.12
N LEU A 429 8.75 -0.74 -14.44
CA LEU A 429 8.08 0.54 -14.24
C LEU A 429 8.93 1.51 -13.43
N GLN A 430 9.57 1.04 -12.36
CA GLN A 430 10.48 1.85 -11.53
C GLN A 430 11.65 2.39 -12.35
N PHE A 431 12.24 1.54 -13.21
CA PHE A 431 13.31 1.96 -14.11
C PHE A 431 12.82 2.99 -15.15
N GLU A 432 11.64 2.79 -15.76
CA GLU A 432 11.04 3.76 -16.68
C GLU A 432 10.80 5.13 -16.01
N LEU A 433 10.32 5.13 -14.76
CA LEU A 433 10.09 6.35 -13.98
C LEU A 433 11.39 7.05 -13.61
N LEU A 434 12.42 6.29 -13.20
CA LEU A 434 13.74 6.86 -12.92
C LEU A 434 14.38 7.44 -14.20
N SER A 435 14.22 6.77 -15.34
CA SER A 435 14.67 7.28 -16.63
C SER A 435 13.98 8.59 -17.01
N SER A 436 12.66 8.68 -16.82
CA SER A 436 11.89 9.91 -17.01
C SER A 436 12.42 11.05 -16.12
N ALA A 437 12.65 10.78 -14.84
CA ALA A 437 13.18 11.76 -13.90
C ALA A 437 14.57 12.28 -14.31
N LEU A 438 15.47 11.39 -14.76
CA LEU A 438 16.80 11.76 -15.25
C LEU A 438 16.75 12.59 -16.55
N ASN A 439 15.69 12.46 -17.35
CA ASN A 439 15.48 13.29 -18.53
C ASN A 439 14.88 14.67 -18.19
N LEU A 440 14.12 14.76 -17.11
CA LEU A 440 13.46 15.99 -16.64
C LEU A 440 14.40 16.87 -15.81
N VAL A 441 15.34 16.27 -15.08
CA VAL A 441 16.34 17.02 -14.31
C VAL A 441 17.33 17.75 -15.24
N ARG A 442 17.70 18.98 -14.89
CA ARG A 442 18.77 19.69 -15.61
C ARG A 442 20.14 19.02 -15.35
N PRO A 443 21.13 19.21 -16.23
CA PRO A 443 22.53 18.92 -15.89
C PRO A 443 22.92 19.62 -14.57
N GLY A 444 23.59 18.87 -13.69
CA GLY A 444 23.96 19.35 -12.35
C GLY A 444 22.84 19.35 -11.31
N GLY A 445 21.59 19.06 -11.71
CA GLY A 445 20.49 18.84 -10.77
C GLY A 445 20.49 17.42 -10.19
N ILE A 446 19.58 17.18 -9.24
CA ILE A 446 19.51 15.94 -8.48
C ILE A 446 18.20 15.18 -8.69
N VAL A 447 18.29 13.85 -8.74
CA VAL A 447 17.18 12.91 -8.67
C VAL A 447 17.36 12.05 -7.42
N VAL A 448 16.41 12.09 -6.49
CA VAL A 448 16.33 11.13 -5.39
C VAL A 448 15.36 10.03 -5.79
N TYR A 449 15.88 8.82 -5.99
CA TYR A 449 15.08 7.63 -6.18
C TYR A 449 14.82 6.99 -4.81
N SER A 450 13.58 6.65 -4.50
CA SER A 450 13.23 6.02 -3.23
C SER A 450 12.13 4.97 -3.36
N THR A 451 12.13 4.01 -2.45
CA THR A 451 11.08 2.99 -2.31
C THR A 451 10.83 2.66 -0.84
N CYS A 452 9.62 2.19 -0.52
CA CYS A 452 9.31 1.56 0.77
C CYS A 452 9.44 0.02 0.68
N SER A 453 10.51 -0.46 0.04
CA SER A 453 10.86 -1.88 -0.09
C SER A 453 12.36 -2.07 0.13
N PRO A 454 12.80 -3.11 0.87
CA PRO A 454 14.21 -3.46 0.93
C PRO A 454 14.64 -4.39 -0.22
N ASP A 455 13.71 -4.91 -1.05
CA ASP A 455 14.07 -5.91 -2.05
C ASP A 455 15.07 -5.38 -3.08
N LEU A 456 16.20 -6.08 -3.24
CA LEU A 456 17.29 -5.66 -4.12
C LEU A 456 16.86 -5.39 -5.57
N ARG A 457 15.80 -6.06 -6.06
CA ARG A 457 15.27 -5.87 -7.42
C ARG A 457 14.59 -4.51 -7.59
N GLU A 458 14.12 -3.91 -6.50
CA GLU A 458 13.45 -2.60 -6.48
C GLU A 458 14.35 -1.48 -5.96
N THR A 459 15.50 -1.83 -5.39
CA THR A 459 16.46 -0.90 -4.81
C THR A 459 17.73 -0.86 -5.67
N ARG A 460 18.77 -1.57 -5.24
CA ARG A 460 20.11 -1.54 -5.82
C ARG A 460 20.13 -1.92 -7.30
N ALA A 461 19.35 -2.92 -7.71
CA ALA A 461 19.28 -3.33 -9.11
C ALA A 461 18.75 -2.22 -10.04
N ILE A 462 17.81 -1.39 -9.59
CA ILE A 462 17.27 -0.26 -10.37
C ILE A 462 18.34 0.82 -10.51
N VAL A 463 19.00 1.17 -9.42
CA VAL A 463 20.02 2.22 -9.38
C VAL A 463 21.27 1.80 -10.18
N ASP A 464 21.71 0.55 -10.05
CA ASP A 464 22.84 0.01 -10.83
C ASP A 464 22.54 -0.03 -12.32
N ARG A 465 21.33 -0.44 -12.68
CA ARG A 465 20.88 -0.41 -14.06
C ARG A 465 20.84 1.02 -14.61
N ALA A 466 20.39 2.00 -13.83
CA ALA A 466 20.42 3.41 -14.25
C ALA A 466 21.85 3.93 -14.46
N LYS A 467 22.80 3.56 -13.60
CA LYS A 467 24.22 3.89 -13.77
C LYS A 467 24.79 3.29 -15.06
N GLN A 468 24.48 2.03 -15.34
CA GLN A 468 24.99 1.31 -16.51
C GLN A 468 24.33 1.73 -17.82
N GLU A 469 23.01 1.86 -17.86
CA GLU A 469 22.24 2.10 -19.10
C GLU A 469 21.97 3.58 -19.37
N LEU A 470 21.89 4.42 -18.34
CA LEU A 470 21.54 5.84 -18.47
C LEU A 470 22.71 6.78 -18.14
N GLY A 471 23.87 6.23 -17.74
CA GLY A 471 25.03 7.03 -17.34
C GLY A 471 24.78 7.89 -16.11
N ALA A 472 23.82 7.50 -15.25
CA ALA A 472 23.56 8.20 -13.99
C ALA A 472 24.80 8.10 -13.08
N VAL A 473 25.12 9.20 -12.39
CA VAL A 473 26.17 9.22 -11.38
C VAL A 473 25.50 9.20 -10.01
N GLU A 474 25.92 8.27 -9.17
CA GLU A 474 25.40 8.12 -7.81
C GLU A 474 26.23 8.93 -6.83
N LEU A 475 25.54 9.71 -6.00
CA LEU A 475 26.13 10.49 -4.92
C LEU A 475 26.01 9.72 -3.60
N ASP A 476 26.87 10.07 -2.64
CA ASP A 476 26.80 9.53 -1.30
C ASP A 476 25.54 10.06 -0.57
N ALA A 477 24.53 9.21 -0.44
CA ALA A 477 23.28 9.52 0.23
C ALA A 477 23.41 9.55 1.75
N HIS A 478 24.50 9.01 2.33
CA HIS A 478 24.74 9.07 3.77
C HIS A 478 25.04 10.50 4.23
N GLU A 479 25.54 11.36 3.33
CA GLU A 479 25.72 12.79 3.61
C GLU A 479 24.39 13.57 3.69
N LEU A 480 23.27 12.95 3.29
CA LEU A 480 21.95 13.58 3.22
C LEU A 480 21.04 13.22 4.40
N ILE A 481 21.53 12.42 5.34
CA ILE A 481 20.82 12.00 6.55
C ILE A 481 21.67 12.29 7.79
N PRO A 482 21.05 12.43 8.98
CA PRO A 482 21.81 12.41 10.22
C PRO A 482 22.53 11.06 10.40
N ASP A 483 23.47 10.98 11.35
CA ASP A 483 24.08 9.70 11.72
C ASP A 483 23.01 8.77 12.32
N MET A 484 22.68 7.71 11.55
CA MET A 484 21.71 6.68 11.91
C MET A 484 22.39 5.35 12.26
N GLY A 485 23.72 5.26 12.26
CA GLY A 485 24.45 4.00 12.36
C GLY A 485 24.54 3.26 11.03
N ASP A 486 24.21 1.97 11.01
CA ASP A 486 24.33 1.13 9.81
C ASP A 486 23.12 1.24 8.87
N THR A 487 23.25 2.17 7.91
CA THR A 487 22.32 2.40 6.80
C THR A 487 22.73 1.71 5.49
N GLY A 488 23.61 0.70 5.56
CA GLY A 488 24.12 -0.01 4.39
C GLY A 488 25.49 0.50 3.92
N ARG A 489 26.17 -0.31 3.11
CA ARG A 489 27.56 -0.06 2.67
C ARG A 489 27.70 0.59 1.30
N GLU A 490 26.63 0.57 0.51
CA GLU A 490 26.58 1.24 -0.79
C GLU A 490 26.43 2.75 -0.60
N LEU A 491 26.60 3.55 -1.66
CA LEU A 491 26.35 4.99 -1.59
C LEU A 491 24.88 5.34 -1.28
N SER A 492 23.96 4.42 -1.56
CA SER A 492 22.55 4.51 -1.20
C SER A 492 22.30 4.19 0.27
N VAL A 493 21.20 4.71 0.83
CA VAL A 493 20.75 4.47 2.20
C VAL A 493 19.64 3.42 2.23
N GLN A 494 19.77 2.44 3.13
CA GLN A 494 18.72 1.49 3.51
C GLN A 494 18.41 1.61 5.01
N MET A 495 17.19 2.01 5.32
CA MET A 495 16.67 2.09 6.68
C MET A 495 15.89 0.83 7.06
N TRP A 496 15.78 0.55 8.36
CA TRP A 496 15.11 -0.63 8.88
C TRP A 496 14.38 -0.36 10.21
N PRO A 497 13.24 -1.05 10.45
CA PRO A 497 12.54 -0.98 11.73
C PRO A 497 13.39 -1.35 12.95
N HIS A 498 14.12 -2.47 12.90
CA HIS A 498 14.89 -2.99 14.03
C HIS A 498 16.12 -2.14 14.36
N ARG A 499 16.71 -1.45 13.36
CA ARG A 499 17.89 -0.60 13.55
C ARG A 499 17.55 0.85 13.87
N HIS A 500 16.55 1.40 13.17
CA HIS A 500 16.32 2.85 13.12
C HIS A 500 14.93 3.27 13.57
N GLY A 501 14.01 2.35 13.87
CA GLY A 501 12.63 2.68 14.26
C GLY A 501 11.72 3.17 13.12
N THR A 502 12.27 3.50 11.96
CA THR A 502 11.52 3.86 10.74
C THR A 502 10.94 2.64 10.04
N ASP A 503 10.10 2.83 9.03
CA ASP A 503 9.81 1.75 8.08
C ASP A 503 11.07 1.37 7.30
N ALA A 504 11.08 0.19 6.66
CA ALA A 504 12.19 -0.17 5.80
C ALA A 504 12.12 0.65 4.51
N MET A 505 12.95 1.68 4.43
CA MET A 505 12.96 2.67 3.36
C MET A 505 14.32 2.65 2.67
N PHE A 506 14.31 2.71 1.35
CA PHE A 506 15.52 2.84 0.54
C PHE A 506 15.51 4.18 -0.17
N PHE A 507 16.66 4.84 -0.27
CA PHE A 507 16.85 5.89 -1.27
C PHE A 507 18.28 5.99 -1.79
N ALA A 508 18.41 6.49 -3.02
CA ALA A 508 19.66 6.82 -3.66
C ALA A 508 19.57 8.22 -4.27
N ALA A 509 20.67 8.97 -4.19
CA ALA A 509 20.81 10.28 -4.80
C ALA A 509 21.61 10.15 -6.10
N LEU A 510 21.05 10.64 -7.20
CA LEU A 510 21.58 10.47 -8.55
C LEU A 510 21.62 11.82 -9.26
N CYS A 511 22.70 12.09 -9.98
CA CYS A 511 22.73 13.16 -10.97
C CYS A 511 22.87 12.59 -12.38
N ARG A 512 22.43 13.38 -13.36
CA ARG A 512 22.63 13.04 -14.77
C ARG A 512 24.12 13.16 -15.09
N GLY A 513 24.72 12.08 -15.61
CA GLY A 513 26.09 12.13 -16.13
C GLY A 513 26.23 13.19 -17.24
N ALA A 514 27.45 13.74 -17.35
CA ALA A 514 27.78 14.79 -18.32
C ALA A 514 27.54 14.37 -19.78
#